data_AF-A0A9P8IVW8-F1
#
_entry.id   AF-A0A9P8IVW8-F1
#
_cell.length_a   1.000
_cell.length_b   1.000
_cell.length_c   1.000
_cell.angle_alpha   90.00
_cell.angle_beta   90.00
_cell.angle_gamma   90.00
#
_symmetry.space_group_name_H-M   'P 1'
#
loop_
_entity.id
_entity.type
_entity.pdbx_description
1 polymer ?
#
loop_
_entity_poly.entity_id
_entity_poly.type
_entity_poly.pdbx_seq_one_letter_code
_entity_poly.pdbx_strand_id
1 'polypeptide(L)'
;MLRTLETTTLGLDWLIKRGVPVEASALWQELLVNLRQEYTTTIQNSDKPCDTGSPLSDMEPQFPNFDFSKVDPLWPSKTGPYAFTRTATVARGQSCLRDLHSRKEKVIAVVSHSGFLRCAISLCKYANADYRIFNFMDTEQGKDLELKEWKETEENGGGLGESEKGRADIEDTDFPEEQAEEVKQQLGGKTDSEAAREVPEKK
;
A
#
# COMPACT_ATOMS: atom_id res chain seq x y z
N MET A 1 -1.93 -0.15 -9.20
CA MET A 1 -1.25 1.00 -9.85
C MET A 1 -0.82 0.56 -11.25
N LEU A 2 -0.63 1.48 -12.21
CA LEU A 2 -0.25 1.10 -13.59
C LEU A 2 0.98 0.18 -13.62
N ARG A 3 2.05 0.56 -12.92
CA ARG A 3 3.29 -0.24 -12.83
C ARG A 3 3.07 -1.67 -12.34
N THR A 4 2.17 -1.90 -11.37
CA THR A 4 1.92 -3.27 -10.87
C THR A 4 1.15 -4.11 -11.89
N LEU A 5 0.23 -3.49 -12.64
CA LEU A 5 -0.48 -4.16 -13.73
C LEU A 5 0.47 -4.50 -14.87
N GLU A 6 1.36 -3.58 -15.24
CA GLU A 6 2.41 -3.79 -16.25
C GLU A 6 3.40 -4.88 -15.82
N THR A 7 3.93 -4.83 -14.59
CA THR A 7 4.83 -5.86 -14.07
C THR A 7 4.16 -7.23 -14.03
N THR A 8 2.90 -7.31 -13.62
CA THR A 8 2.13 -8.56 -13.64
C THR A 8 1.97 -9.07 -15.07
N THR A 9 1.59 -8.18 -16.00
CA THR A 9 1.40 -8.53 -17.40
C THR A 9 2.69 -9.00 -18.05
N LEU A 10 3.83 -8.37 -17.77
CA LEU A 10 5.12 -8.72 -18.38
C LEU A 10 5.78 -9.93 -17.71
N GLY A 11 5.76 -9.99 -16.37
CA GLY A 11 6.46 -11.01 -15.59
C GLY A 11 5.66 -12.31 -15.43
N LEU A 12 4.33 -12.25 -15.44
CA LEU A 12 3.44 -13.38 -15.17
C LEU A 12 2.48 -13.69 -16.32
N ASP A 13 2.68 -13.12 -17.52
CA ASP A 13 1.88 -13.37 -18.73
C ASP A 13 1.60 -14.87 -18.97
N TRP A 14 2.61 -15.70 -18.73
CA TRP A 14 2.53 -17.14 -18.94
C TRP A 14 1.52 -17.84 -18.01
N LEU A 15 1.25 -17.28 -16.83
CA LEU A 15 0.17 -17.75 -15.93
C LEU A 15 -1.19 -17.23 -16.41
N ILE A 16 -1.26 -15.97 -16.83
CA ILE A 16 -2.48 -15.36 -17.37
C ILE A 16 -2.98 -16.17 -18.59
N LYS A 17 -2.07 -16.48 -19.51
CA LYS A 17 -2.34 -17.32 -20.69
C LYS A 17 -2.77 -18.74 -20.37
N ARG A 18 -2.43 -19.24 -19.17
CA ARG A 18 -2.91 -20.55 -18.65
C ARG A 18 -4.26 -20.47 -17.96
N GLY A 19 -4.88 -19.29 -17.91
CA GLY A 19 -6.19 -19.08 -17.30
C GLY A 19 -6.15 -18.90 -15.79
N VAL A 20 -5.00 -18.55 -15.21
CA VAL A 20 -4.93 -18.17 -13.79
C VAL A 20 -5.64 -16.83 -13.59
N PRO A 21 -6.62 -16.74 -12.68
CA PRO A 21 -7.31 -15.48 -12.41
C PRO A 21 -6.36 -14.39 -11.92
N VAL A 22 -6.56 -13.16 -12.38
CA VAL A 22 -5.80 -11.99 -11.95
C VAL A 22 -6.76 -10.93 -11.43
N GLU A 23 -6.63 -10.57 -10.16
CA GLU A 23 -7.52 -9.61 -9.48
C GLU A 23 -6.76 -8.32 -9.17
N ALA A 24 -7.33 -7.17 -9.54
CA ALA A 24 -6.83 -5.87 -9.12
C ALA A 24 -7.42 -5.49 -7.76
N SER A 25 -6.61 -4.94 -6.85
CA SER A 25 -7.07 -4.53 -5.53
C SER A 25 -6.37 -3.27 -5.05
N ALA A 26 -7.17 -2.31 -4.56
CA ALA A 26 -6.71 -1.04 -4.01
C ALA A 26 -5.93 -1.23 -2.70
N LEU A 27 -6.13 -2.33 -1.97
CA LEU A 27 -5.47 -2.57 -0.68
C LEU A 27 -3.95 -2.73 -0.81
N TRP A 28 -3.47 -3.10 -2.00
CA TRP A 28 -2.05 -3.33 -2.31
C TRP A 28 -1.33 -2.10 -2.87
N GLN A 29 -1.92 -0.92 -2.70
CA GLN A 29 -1.35 0.33 -3.15
C GLN A 29 -0.08 0.70 -2.34
N GLU A 30 0.92 1.28 -3.02
CA GLU A 30 2.14 1.81 -2.40
C GLU A 30 1.85 2.90 -1.35
N LEU A 31 2.75 2.99 -0.39
CA LEU A 31 2.88 4.08 0.59
C LEU A 31 3.64 5.25 -0.02
N LEU A 32 3.40 6.47 0.44
CA LEU A 32 4.32 7.56 0.16
C LEU A 32 5.58 7.34 0.98
N VAL A 33 6.61 6.77 0.35
CA VAL A 33 7.90 6.58 1.01
C VAL A 33 8.63 7.92 0.95
N ASN A 34 9.03 8.43 2.11
CA ASN A 34 10.09 9.43 2.20
C ASN A 34 11.37 8.80 1.63
N LEU A 35 11.62 8.99 0.34
CA LEU A 35 12.95 8.75 -0.19
C LEU A 35 13.87 9.72 0.54
N ARG A 36 14.70 9.22 1.46
CA ARG A 36 15.92 9.90 1.88
C ARG A 36 16.80 10.06 0.64
N GLN A 37 16.56 11.12 -0.12
CA GLN A 37 17.64 11.78 -0.79
C GLN A 37 18.13 12.80 0.24
N GLU A 38 19.30 12.51 0.80
CA GLU A 38 20.01 13.39 1.72
C GLU A 38 19.83 14.85 1.25
N TYR A 39 19.38 15.70 2.17
CA TYR A 39 19.26 17.16 2.04
C TYR A 39 17.94 17.84 1.69
N THR A 40 16.77 17.16 1.65
CA THR A 40 15.49 17.91 1.63
C THR A 40 14.40 17.27 2.49
N THR A 41 13.93 17.98 3.51
CA THR A 41 12.68 17.72 4.28
C THR A 41 11.45 18.04 3.43
N THR A 42 11.40 17.50 2.21
CA THR A 42 10.21 17.57 1.37
C THR A 42 9.66 16.16 1.37
N ILE A 43 8.47 15.98 1.92
CA ILE A 43 7.66 14.81 1.59
C ILE A 43 7.59 14.83 0.07
N GLN A 44 8.26 13.88 -0.60
CA GLN A 44 7.94 13.63 -1.98
C GLN A 44 6.58 12.95 -1.96
N ASN A 45 5.53 13.76 -1.84
CA ASN A 45 4.37 13.63 -2.70
C ASN A 45 4.97 13.68 -4.08
N SER A 46 5.43 12.53 -4.55
CA SER A 46 5.68 12.37 -5.94
C SER A 46 4.27 12.37 -6.52
N ASP A 47 3.74 13.57 -6.80
CA ASP A 47 2.57 13.83 -7.65
C ASP A 47 2.81 13.31 -9.08
N LYS A 48 3.90 12.57 -9.30
CA LYS A 48 4.05 11.71 -10.46
C LYS A 48 2.86 10.75 -10.46
N PRO A 49 2.18 10.60 -11.61
CA PRO A 49 1.07 9.66 -11.78
C PRO A 49 1.38 8.23 -11.30
N CYS A 50 2.66 7.89 -11.13
CA CYS A 50 3.14 6.61 -10.67
C CYS A 50 2.92 6.29 -9.18
N ASP A 51 2.60 7.28 -8.32
CA ASP A 51 2.48 7.07 -6.86
C ASP A 51 1.07 7.35 -6.29
N THR A 52 0.24 8.09 -7.03
CA THR A 52 -1.18 8.31 -6.70
C THR A 52 -2.08 7.24 -7.35
N GLY A 53 -1.74 6.74 -8.54
CA GLY A 53 -2.55 5.75 -9.28
C GLY A 53 -3.49 6.42 -10.30
N SER A 54 -3.94 5.66 -11.30
CA SER A 54 -4.77 6.16 -12.40
C SER A 54 -6.24 5.78 -12.22
N PRO A 55 -7.21 6.56 -12.74
CA PRO A 55 -8.62 6.19 -12.76
C PRO A 55 -8.87 4.81 -13.41
N LEU A 56 -9.90 4.10 -12.96
CA LEU A 56 -10.29 2.81 -13.53
C LEU A 56 -10.65 2.92 -15.01
N SER A 57 -11.29 4.01 -15.44
CA SER A 57 -11.62 4.29 -16.85
C SER A 57 -10.42 4.24 -17.78
N ASP A 58 -9.23 4.55 -17.25
CA ASP A 58 -8.00 4.57 -18.03
C ASP A 58 -7.31 3.21 -18.00
N MET A 59 -7.40 2.48 -16.89
CA MET A 59 -6.71 1.19 -16.69
C MET A 59 -7.48 0.01 -17.27
N GLU A 60 -8.80 -0.07 -17.07
CA GLU A 60 -9.61 -1.24 -17.50
C GLU A 60 -9.45 -1.57 -18.99
N PRO A 61 -9.49 -0.60 -19.93
CA PRO A 61 -9.31 -0.90 -21.35
C PRO A 61 -7.91 -1.40 -21.71
N GLN A 62 -6.89 -1.02 -20.93
CA GLN A 62 -5.49 -1.41 -21.17
C GLN A 62 -5.18 -2.81 -20.63
N PHE A 63 -5.90 -3.27 -19.61
CA PHE A 63 -5.66 -4.53 -18.91
C PHE A 63 -6.90 -5.43 -18.88
N PRO A 64 -7.42 -5.86 -20.04
CA PRO A 64 -8.70 -6.61 -20.12
C PRO A 64 -8.67 -7.98 -19.43
N ASN A 65 -7.49 -8.50 -19.10
CA ASN A 65 -7.33 -9.78 -18.41
C ASN A 65 -7.43 -9.68 -16.88
N PHE A 66 -7.56 -8.47 -16.34
CA PHE A 66 -7.64 -8.23 -14.90
C PHE A 66 -9.10 -8.03 -14.48
N ASP A 67 -9.47 -8.64 -13.37
CA ASP A 67 -10.75 -8.38 -12.71
C ASP A 67 -10.64 -7.12 -11.84
N PHE A 68 -11.33 -6.05 -12.25
CA PHE A 68 -11.44 -4.79 -11.52
C PHE A 68 -12.72 -4.69 -10.68
N SER A 69 -13.62 -5.68 -10.73
CA SER A 69 -14.96 -5.60 -10.12
C SER A 69 -14.95 -5.40 -8.60
N LYS A 70 -13.85 -5.77 -7.94
CA LYS A 70 -13.64 -5.64 -6.49
C LYS A 70 -12.76 -4.45 -6.11
N VAL A 71 -12.33 -3.63 -7.07
CA VAL A 71 -11.55 -2.43 -6.74
C VAL A 71 -12.47 -1.46 -6.01
N ASP A 72 -12.02 -1.04 -4.82
CA ASP A 72 -12.75 -0.09 -3.98
C ASP A 72 -13.03 1.21 -4.76
N PRO A 73 -14.29 1.70 -4.81
CA PRO A 73 -14.63 2.97 -5.44
C PRO A 73 -13.87 4.18 -4.88
N LEU A 74 -13.31 4.10 -3.67
CA LEU A 74 -12.41 5.14 -3.14
C LEU A 74 -11.11 5.26 -3.93
N TRP A 75 -10.72 4.26 -4.73
CA TRP A 75 -9.53 4.34 -5.59
C TRP A 75 -9.60 5.57 -6.51
N PRO A 76 -8.51 6.36 -6.68
CA PRO A 76 -7.15 6.16 -6.16
C PRO A 76 -6.83 6.90 -4.84
N SER A 77 -7.84 7.26 -4.04
CA SER A 77 -7.69 8.05 -2.81
C SER A 77 -6.67 7.48 -1.83
N LYS A 78 -5.94 8.37 -1.16
CA LYS A 78 -4.94 8.07 -0.11
C LYS A 78 -5.44 8.46 1.28
N THR A 79 -6.74 8.38 1.50
CA THR A 79 -7.39 8.78 2.76
C THR A 79 -8.08 7.59 3.43
N GLY A 80 -8.44 7.73 4.71
CA GLY A 80 -9.13 6.68 5.46
C GLY A 80 -8.29 5.38 5.52
N PRO A 81 -8.82 4.22 5.08
CA PRO A 81 -8.06 2.97 5.03
C PRO A 81 -6.80 3.03 4.16
N TYR A 82 -6.73 3.99 3.24
CA TYR A 82 -5.59 4.18 2.33
C TYR A 82 -4.59 5.22 2.81
N ALA A 83 -4.81 5.81 4.00
CA ALA A 83 -3.91 6.78 4.59
C ALA A 83 -2.51 6.20 4.85
N PHE A 84 -1.51 7.08 4.76
CA PHE A 84 -0.09 6.78 4.95
C PHE A 84 0.34 6.81 6.42
N THR A 85 -0.60 6.77 7.37
CA THR A 85 -0.26 6.68 8.80
C THR A 85 0.21 5.26 9.14
N ARG A 86 1.04 5.14 10.19
CA ARG A 86 1.46 3.83 10.72
C ARG A 86 0.27 2.93 11.02
N THR A 87 -0.72 3.47 11.72
CA THR A 87 -1.94 2.75 12.11
C THR A 87 -2.72 2.26 10.90
N ALA A 88 -3.01 3.12 9.93
CA ALA A 88 -3.75 2.73 8.73
C ALA A 88 -2.98 1.71 7.90
N THR A 89 -1.67 1.89 7.74
CA THR A 89 -0.80 1.01 6.95
C THR A 89 -0.75 -0.41 7.53
N VAL A 90 -0.46 -0.54 8.83
CA VAL A 90 -0.36 -1.84 9.50
C VAL A 90 -1.73 -2.55 9.52
N ALA A 91 -2.81 -1.81 9.81
CA ALA A 91 -4.16 -2.38 9.77
C ALA A 91 -4.57 -2.84 8.36
N ARG A 92 -4.16 -2.10 7.31
CA ARG A 92 -4.37 -2.51 5.92
C ARG A 92 -3.57 -3.76 5.58
N GLY A 93 -2.30 -3.83 5.99
CA GLY A 93 -1.46 -5.02 5.84
C GLY A 93 -2.09 -6.28 6.43
N GLN A 94 -2.56 -6.20 7.67
CA GLN A 94 -3.27 -7.31 8.32
C GLN A 94 -4.59 -7.67 7.62
N SER A 95 -5.29 -6.69 7.06
CA SER A 95 -6.49 -6.95 6.27
C SER A 95 -6.17 -7.69 4.97
N CYS A 96 -5.08 -7.32 4.27
CA CYS A 96 -4.57 -8.05 3.12
C CYS A 96 -4.18 -9.49 3.47
N LEU A 97 -3.46 -9.68 4.58
CA LEU A 97 -3.04 -11.02 5.02
C LEU A 97 -4.25 -11.90 5.37
N ARG A 98 -5.27 -11.35 6.04
CA ARG A 98 -6.51 -12.07 6.34
C ARG A 98 -7.29 -12.45 5.08
N ASP A 99 -7.37 -11.54 4.11
CA ASP A 99 -7.97 -11.83 2.81
C ASP A 99 -7.25 -13.00 2.14
N LEU A 100 -5.92 -12.91 1.98
CA LEU A 100 -5.09 -13.98 1.41
C LEU A 100 -5.21 -15.31 2.17
N HIS A 101 -5.21 -15.29 3.50
CA HIS A 101 -5.30 -16.50 4.32
C HIS A 101 -6.68 -17.18 4.20
N SER A 102 -7.73 -16.43 3.86
CA SER A 102 -9.07 -16.97 3.66
C SER A 102 -9.29 -17.62 2.28
N ARG A 103 -8.34 -17.41 1.36
CA ARG A 103 -8.41 -17.92 -0.02
C ARG A 103 -8.15 -19.42 -0.07
N LYS A 104 -8.76 -20.08 -1.07
CA LYS A 104 -8.63 -21.54 -1.28
C LYS A 104 -7.41 -21.93 -2.11
N GLU A 105 -6.82 -20.97 -2.79
CA GLU A 105 -5.66 -21.12 -3.66
C GLU A 105 -4.43 -21.49 -2.82
N LYS A 106 -3.69 -22.52 -3.26
CA LYS A 106 -2.51 -23.02 -2.54
C LYS A 106 -1.29 -22.10 -2.70
N VAL A 107 -1.23 -21.36 -3.80
CA VAL A 107 -0.14 -20.45 -4.15
C VAL A 107 -0.78 -19.22 -4.74
N ILE A 108 -0.42 -18.05 -4.20
CA ILE A 108 -0.92 -16.75 -4.65
C ILE A 108 0.29 -15.89 -4.95
N ALA A 109 0.35 -15.34 -6.16
CA ALA A 109 1.34 -14.34 -6.52
C ALA A 109 0.77 -12.94 -6.23
N VAL A 110 1.48 -12.16 -5.43
CA VAL A 110 1.12 -10.77 -5.14
C VAL A 110 2.16 -9.86 -5.77
N VAL A 111 1.71 -8.94 -6.62
CA VAL A 111 2.56 -7.91 -7.24
C VAL A 111 2.16 -6.56 -6.65
N SER A 112 3.07 -5.99 -5.87
CA SER A 112 2.88 -4.72 -5.18
C SER A 112 4.22 -3.99 -5.13
N HIS A 113 4.32 -2.98 -4.28
CA HIS A 113 5.48 -2.10 -4.21
C HIS A 113 6.25 -2.29 -2.89
N SER A 114 7.53 -1.96 -2.92
CA SER A 114 8.45 -2.31 -1.85
C SER A 114 8.13 -1.63 -0.53
N GLY A 115 7.64 -0.37 -0.54
CA GLY A 115 7.29 0.35 0.68
C GLY A 115 6.18 -0.36 1.45
N PHE A 116 5.06 -0.63 0.78
CA PHE A 116 3.94 -1.34 1.40
C PHE A 116 4.30 -2.78 1.80
N LEU A 117 5.01 -3.53 0.95
CA LEU A 117 5.41 -4.89 1.26
C LEU A 117 6.33 -4.94 2.49
N ARG A 118 7.29 -4.01 2.57
CA ARG A 118 8.24 -3.92 3.69
C ARG A 118 7.58 -3.41 4.97
N CYS A 119 6.68 -2.44 4.91
CA CYS A 119 6.12 -1.84 6.14
C CYS A 119 4.88 -2.58 6.69
N ALA A 120 4.19 -3.39 5.88
CA ALA A 120 2.86 -3.90 6.25
C ALA A 120 2.64 -5.39 6.01
N ILE A 121 3.48 -6.05 5.19
CA ILE A 121 3.21 -7.43 4.73
C ILE A 121 4.30 -8.39 5.19
N SER A 122 5.52 -8.27 4.65
CA SER A 122 6.58 -9.26 4.87
C SER A 122 7.65 -8.80 5.85
N LEU A 123 7.79 -7.50 6.06
CA LEU A 123 8.93 -6.91 6.78
C LEU A 123 10.27 -7.21 6.12
N CYS A 124 10.30 -7.39 4.79
CA CYS A 124 11.56 -7.60 4.05
C CYS A 124 11.75 -6.46 3.04
N LYS A 125 12.99 -6.13 2.70
CA LYS A 125 13.30 -5.17 1.63
C LYS A 125 13.19 -5.84 0.25
N TYR A 126 12.86 -5.06 -0.76
CA TYR A 126 12.69 -5.52 -2.14
C TYR A 126 13.40 -4.57 -3.11
N ALA A 127 14.31 -5.12 -3.91
CA ALA A 127 14.79 -4.47 -5.13
C ALA A 127 13.71 -4.55 -6.24
N ASN A 128 13.86 -3.73 -7.28
CA ASN A 128 12.91 -3.70 -8.38
C ASN A 128 12.84 -5.06 -9.09
N ALA A 129 11.62 -5.58 -9.28
CA ALA A 129 11.32 -6.86 -9.91
C ALA A 129 11.85 -8.13 -9.18
N ASP A 130 12.42 -7.97 -7.98
CA ASP A 130 12.75 -9.12 -7.14
C ASP A 130 11.50 -9.66 -6.41
N TYR A 131 11.56 -10.92 -5.97
CA TYR A 131 10.44 -11.60 -5.32
C TYR A 131 10.89 -12.38 -4.09
N ARG A 132 9.94 -12.67 -3.21
CA ARG A 132 10.14 -13.51 -2.02
C ARG A 132 8.99 -14.47 -1.87
N ILE A 133 9.26 -15.64 -1.29
CA ILE A 133 8.26 -16.70 -1.10
C ILE A 133 8.00 -16.86 0.39
N PHE A 134 6.73 -16.94 0.79
CA PHE A 134 6.34 -17.03 2.19
C PHE A 134 5.31 -18.14 2.41
N ASN A 135 5.33 -18.71 3.61
CA ASN A 135 4.22 -19.47 4.18
C ASN A 135 3.57 -18.66 5.30
N PHE A 136 2.27 -18.83 5.48
CA PHE A 136 1.60 -18.39 6.71
C PHE A 136 2.10 -19.20 7.89
N MET A 137 2.31 -18.52 9.02
CA MET A 137 2.60 -19.15 10.29
C MET A 137 1.31 -19.49 11.02
N ASP A 138 1.34 -20.59 11.76
CA ASP A 138 0.26 -20.92 12.70
C ASP A 138 0.22 -19.86 13.80
N THR A 139 -0.84 -19.07 13.81
CA THR A 139 -1.08 -18.02 14.81
C THR A 139 -2.35 -18.37 15.58
N GLU A 140 -2.39 -18.01 16.87
CA GLU A 140 -3.59 -18.22 17.68
C GLU A 140 -4.75 -17.37 17.16
N GLN A 141 -5.97 -17.87 17.29
CA GLN A 141 -7.18 -17.14 16.89
C GLN A 141 -7.25 -15.78 17.59
N GLY A 142 -7.35 -14.71 16.80
CA GLY A 142 -7.42 -13.33 17.29
C GLY A 142 -6.09 -12.60 17.37
N LYS A 143 -4.97 -13.26 17.02
CA LYS A 143 -3.68 -12.59 16.80
C LYS A 143 -3.50 -12.17 15.35
N ASP A 144 -2.57 -11.24 15.14
CA ASP A 144 -2.13 -10.82 13.81
C ASP A 144 -1.50 -11.99 13.05
N LEU A 145 -1.73 -12.03 11.75
CA LEU A 145 -1.15 -13.04 10.87
C LEU A 145 0.32 -12.71 10.60
N GLU A 146 1.14 -13.76 10.58
CA GLU A 146 2.57 -13.67 10.32
C GLU A 146 2.98 -14.53 9.14
N LEU A 147 3.99 -14.06 8.41
CA LEU A 147 4.60 -14.74 7.29
C LEU A 147 6.01 -15.23 7.66
N LYS A 148 6.34 -16.44 7.23
CA LYS A 148 7.70 -16.99 7.27
C LYS A 148 8.25 -17.14 5.87
N GLU A 149 9.34 -16.46 5.61
CA GLU A 149 10.05 -16.54 4.34
C GLU A 149 10.62 -17.95 4.13
N TRP A 150 10.61 -18.40 2.88
CA TRP A 150 11.30 -19.63 2.50
C TRP A 150 12.80 -19.42 2.59
N LYS A 151 13.49 -20.45 3.10
CA LYS A 151 14.94 -20.45 3.28
C LYS A 151 15.71 -20.02 2.01
N GLU A 152 15.24 -20.47 0.85
CA GLU A 152 15.85 -20.15 -0.46
C GLU A 152 15.89 -18.65 -0.73
N THR A 153 14.78 -17.92 -0.57
CA THR A 153 14.76 -16.48 -0.82
C THR A 153 15.36 -15.68 0.34
N GLU A 154 15.26 -16.19 1.57
CA GLU A 154 15.87 -15.56 2.75
C GLU A 154 17.40 -15.54 2.64
N GLU A 155 18.02 -16.68 2.32
CA GLU A 155 19.48 -16.81 2.23
C GLU A 155 20.06 -16.08 1.02
N ASN A 156 19.30 -15.95 -0.06
CA ASN A 156 19.76 -15.31 -1.29
C ASN A 156 19.53 -13.80 -1.30
N GLY A 157 18.58 -13.29 -0.50
CA GLY A 157 18.16 -11.88 -0.57
C GLY A 157 17.14 -11.67 -1.69
N GLY A 158 16.10 -12.49 -1.70
CA GLY A 158 15.11 -12.55 -2.79
C GLY A 158 15.45 -13.61 -3.83
N GLY A 159 14.48 -13.90 -4.70
CA GLY A 159 14.60 -14.89 -5.75
C GLY A 159 15.61 -14.53 -6.84
N LEU A 160 15.84 -13.23 -7.06
CA LEU A 160 16.91 -12.73 -7.92
C LEU A 160 18.21 -12.46 -7.16
N GLY A 161 18.15 -12.38 -5.82
CA GLY A 161 19.32 -12.11 -4.96
C GLY A 161 19.76 -10.64 -4.95
N GLU A 162 18.86 -9.73 -5.35
CA GLU A 162 19.13 -8.30 -5.49
C GLU A 162 18.66 -7.50 -4.26
N SER A 163 17.87 -8.12 -3.38
CA SER A 163 17.32 -7.50 -2.18
C SER A 163 18.19 -7.71 -0.95
N GLU A 164 18.15 -6.76 -0.03
CA GLU A 164 18.82 -6.89 1.27
C GLU A 164 18.22 -8.06 2.08
N LYS A 165 19.07 -8.81 2.76
CA LYS A 165 18.68 -10.00 3.53
C LYS A 165 18.14 -9.61 4.91
N GLY A 166 17.28 -10.46 5.45
CA GLY A 166 16.72 -10.30 6.79
C GLY A 166 15.44 -9.47 6.85
N ARG A 167 14.88 -9.41 8.06
CA ARG A 167 13.67 -8.63 8.35
C ARG A 167 14.03 -7.23 8.82
N ALA A 168 13.25 -6.25 8.40
CA ALA A 168 13.35 -4.87 8.80
C ALA A 168 12.28 -4.55 9.86
N ASP A 169 12.65 -3.78 10.88
CA ASP A 169 11.69 -3.24 11.84
C ASP A 169 10.87 -2.11 11.20
N ILE A 170 9.66 -1.88 11.72
CA ILE A 170 8.85 -0.73 11.33
C ILE A 170 9.28 0.46 12.18
N GLU A 171 9.88 1.47 11.56
CA GLU A 171 10.34 2.71 12.19
C GLU A 171 9.31 3.83 12.01
N ASP A 172 9.28 4.81 12.91
CA ASP A 172 8.39 5.97 12.77
C ASP A 172 8.74 6.83 11.54
N THR A 173 10.01 6.80 11.12
CA THR A 173 10.53 7.48 9.92
C THR A 173 9.99 6.92 8.61
N ASP A 174 9.42 5.70 8.62
CA ASP A 174 8.79 5.08 7.46
C ASP A 174 7.46 5.74 7.08
N PHE A 175 6.91 6.56 7.98
CA PHE A 175 5.64 7.26 7.79
C PHE A 175 5.88 8.77 7.82
N PRO A 176 5.14 9.55 7.02
CA PRO A 176 5.05 10.98 7.22
C PRO A 176 4.73 11.34 8.67
N GLU A 177 5.39 12.36 9.22
CA GLU A 177 4.94 12.97 10.47
C GLU A 177 3.46 13.32 10.29
N GLU A 178 2.62 12.89 11.24
CA GLU A 178 1.17 13.09 11.17
C GLU A 178 0.89 14.58 10.91
N GLN A 179 0.53 14.91 9.66
CA GLN A 179 0.12 16.26 9.31
C GLN A 179 -1.28 16.49 9.86
N ALA A 180 -1.37 16.68 11.17
CA ALA A 180 -2.57 16.99 11.92
C ALA A 180 -3.25 18.31 11.51
N GLU A 181 -2.70 19.05 10.53
CA GLU A 181 -3.17 20.36 10.12
C GLU A 181 -3.82 20.41 8.72
N GLU A 182 -3.52 19.50 7.78
CA GLU A 182 -4.16 19.56 6.44
C GLU A 182 -5.61 19.03 6.43
N VAL A 183 -5.96 18.13 7.35
CA VAL A 183 -7.34 17.61 7.49
C VAL A 183 -8.31 18.69 8.01
N LYS A 184 -7.82 19.67 8.79
CA LYS A 184 -8.65 20.79 9.26
C LYS A 184 -9.03 21.75 8.12
N GLN A 185 -8.17 21.93 7.12
CA GLN A 185 -8.44 22.87 6.02
C GLN A 185 -9.42 22.30 4.97
N GLN A 186 -9.52 20.97 4.80
CA GLN A 186 -10.49 20.37 3.88
C GLN A 186 -11.90 20.19 4.45
N LEU A 187 -12.08 20.35 5.78
CA LEU A 187 -13.39 20.25 6.46
C LEU A 187 -13.87 21.59 7.08
N GLY A 188 -13.09 22.68 6.96
CA GLY A 188 -13.38 23.97 7.58
C GLY A 188 -14.01 25.04 6.69
N GLY A 189 -14.54 24.66 5.52
CA GLY A 189 -15.10 25.59 4.54
C GLY A 189 -16.62 25.48 4.38
N LYS A 190 -17.39 25.72 5.46
CA LYS A 190 -18.77 26.24 5.45
C LYS A 190 -19.43 26.11 6.84
N THR A 191 -19.44 27.22 7.57
CA THR A 191 -20.66 27.75 8.21
C THR A 191 -20.42 29.24 8.47
N ASP A 192 -20.83 30.08 7.53
CA ASP A 192 -21.17 31.47 7.84
C ASP A 192 -22.58 31.49 8.44
N SER A 193 -22.75 32.09 9.61
CA SER A 193 -23.76 33.15 9.83
C SER A 193 -23.67 33.72 11.25
N GLU A 194 -23.10 34.92 11.34
CA GLU A 194 -23.76 36.15 11.84
C GLU A 194 -24.37 36.23 13.26
N ALA A 195 -24.15 37.40 13.86
CA ALA A 195 -24.59 37.94 15.16
C ALA A 195 -23.69 37.59 16.37
N ALA A 196 -23.15 38.52 17.15
CA ALA A 196 -23.70 39.82 17.53
C ALA A 196 -22.62 40.90 17.71
N ARG A 197 -23.01 42.11 17.33
CA ARG A 197 -22.38 43.39 17.64
C ARG A 197 -22.49 43.72 19.14
N GLU A 198 -21.53 44.55 19.55
CA GLU A 198 -21.59 45.60 20.58
C GLU A 198 -21.35 45.25 22.07
N VAL A 199 -20.18 45.73 22.52
CA VAL A 199 -19.84 46.14 23.89
C VAL A 199 -20.72 47.36 24.27
N PRO A 200 -21.05 47.54 25.56
CA PRO A 200 -20.30 48.58 26.29
C PRO A 200 -19.94 48.24 27.75
N GLU A 201 -18.86 48.87 28.20
CA GLU A 201 -18.41 48.97 29.59
C GLU A 201 -19.44 49.68 30.51
N LYS A 202 -19.48 49.26 31.78
CA LYS A 202 -19.32 50.07 33.01
C LYS A 202 -20.16 49.52 34.17
N LYS A 203 -19.50 49.16 35.27
CA LYS A 203 -19.33 50.05 36.43
C LYS A 203 -18.25 49.54 37.36
#